data_AF-Q9VSH0-F1
#
_entry.id   AF-Q9VSH0-F1
#
_cell.length_a   1.000
_cell.length_b   1.000
_cell.length_c   1.000
_cell.angle_alpha   90.00
_cell.angle_beta   90.00
_cell.angle_gamma   90.00
#
_symmetry.space_group_name_H-M   'P 1'
#
loop_
_entity.id
_entity.type
_entity.pdbx_description
1 polymer ?
#
loop_
_entity_poly.entity_id
_entity_poly.type
_entity_poly.pdbx_seq_one_letter_code
_entity_poly.pdbx_strand_id
1 'polypeptide(L)'
;MSTANHFQRILEKLSISDNERAVYTKEAEEIQNYVVDELKRVDKTFRQVFDGLSLGGSYLDRVKLNLPDEFDLHMKLKFPFDIRPTRIDQGFIYLEADLTVINPQRIHRIVLQDWLRNAFRKVFRSNQTIATTSNRVYKLTYTLEGYGCAHTILAVCGSRSISFDLVPAFEFSGSQWPFDICPVPADVSNNWPWFAIPQQKKKSAKPRTTFMVCAPHWEREIMKGKDNLKNVLRLMKGLRDAHARKLPHLSSYMLKTVLLHRLESADWERDLGTLLVEMWSHLVDHLRARRLEFFLAKDHNVFNRMNQNEIKICLENASTLLRKLCIAQTCGGSYHHVAQLFNIPN
;
A
#
# COMPACT_ATOMS: atom_id res chain seq x y z
N MET A 1 -22.72 8.50 26.94
CA MET A 1 -22.36 7.73 25.71
C MET A 1 -21.29 6.72 26.10
N SER A 2 -21.30 5.51 25.56
CA SER A 2 -20.21 4.56 25.79
C SER A 2 -18.93 5.03 25.07
N THR A 3 -17.77 4.60 25.54
CA THR A 3 -16.49 4.88 24.86
C THR A 3 -16.49 4.38 23.40
N ALA A 4 -17.22 3.29 23.11
CA ALA A 4 -17.43 2.80 21.75
C ALA A 4 -18.04 3.86 20.82
N ASN A 5 -19.03 4.63 21.29
CA ASN A 5 -19.63 5.72 20.51
C ASN A 5 -18.65 6.88 20.27
N HIS A 6 -17.67 7.08 21.15
CA HIS A 6 -16.63 8.09 20.93
C HIS A 6 -15.69 7.68 19.80
N PHE A 7 -15.21 6.44 19.76
CA PHE A 7 -14.39 5.94 18.65
C PHE A 7 -15.14 5.92 17.31
N GLN A 8 -16.43 5.62 17.32
CA GLN A 8 -17.27 5.73 16.12
C GLN A 8 -17.33 7.17 15.58
N ARG A 9 -17.50 8.17 16.46
CA ARG A 9 -17.46 9.59 16.07
C ARG A 9 -16.09 10.00 15.53
N ILE A 10 -15.00 9.47 16.08
CA ILE A 10 -13.64 9.70 15.53
C ILE A 10 -13.54 9.11 14.13
N LEU A 11 -14.05 7.90 13.90
CA LEU A 11 -14.08 7.29 12.56
C LEU A 11 -14.84 8.13 11.56
N GLU A 12 -16.00 8.68 11.92
CA GLU A 12 -16.77 9.58 11.06
C GLU A 12 -15.96 10.81 10.65
N LYS A 13 -15.20 11.40 11.59
CA LYS A 13 -14.32 12.56 11.32
C LYS A 13 -13.12 12.21 10.42
N LEU A 14 -12.61 10.99 10.51
CA LEU A 14 -11.49 10.51 9.67
C LEU A 14 -11.95 9.98 8.30
N SER A 15 -13.25 9.72 8.14
CA SER A 15 -13.80 9.10 6.95
C SER A 15 -13.96 10.10 5.81
N ILE A 16 -13.69 9.63 4.60
CA ILE A 16 -13.92 10.39 3.37
C ILE A 16 -15.38 10.19 2.97
N SER A 17 -16.10 11.29 2.70
CA SER A 17 -17.48 11.21 2.21
C SER A 17 -17.57 10.51 0.85
N ASP A 18 -18.66 9.79 0.59
CA ASP A 18 -18.82 9.05 -0.68
C ASP A 18 -18.84 9.96 -1.91
N ASN A 19 -19.45 11.15 -1.79
CA ASN A 19 -19.45 12.14 -2.86
C ASN A 19 -18.03 12.62 -3.18
N GLU A 20 -17.24 12.95 -2.16
CA GLU A 20 -15.87 13.39 -2.37
C GLU A 20 -15.02 12.28 -2.98
N ARG A 21 -15.14 11.05 -2.46
CA ARG A 21 -14.50 9.86 -3.01
C ARG A 21 -14.82 9.69 -4.49
N ALA A 22 -16.10 9.79 -4.89
CA ALA A 22 -16.52 9.64 -6.27
C ALA A 22 -15.89 10.70 -7.18
N VAL A 23 -15.89 11.97 -6.75
CA VAL A 23 -15.30 13.09 -7.52
C VAL A 23 -13.79 12.89 -7.71
N TYR A 24 -13.04 12.55 -6.65
CA TYR A 24 -11.61 12.29 -6.77
C TYR A 24 -11.31 11.04 -7.59
N THR A 25 -12.11 9.98 -7.48
CA THR A 25 -11.89 8.75 -8.29
C THR A 25 -12.01 9.05 -9.77
N LYS A 26 -13.07 9.75 -10.16
CA LYS A 26 -13.31 10.08 -11.56
C LYS A 26 -12.16 10.92 -12.15
N GLU A 27 -11.75 11.96 -11.43
CA GLU A 27 -10.62 12.79 -11.86
C GLU A 27 -9.29 12.03 -11.87
N ALA A 28 -9.09 11.15 -10.89
CA ALA A 28 -7.92 10.28 -10.83
C ALA A 28 -7.84 9.35 -12.04
N GLU A 29 -8.95 8.74 -12.44
CA GLU A 29 -9.04 7.90 -13.65
C GLU A 29 -8.73 8.70 -14.93
N GLU A 30 -9.29 9.91 -15.06
CA GLU A 30 -9.02 10.79 -16.20
C GLU A 30 -7.52 11.17 -16.29
N ILE A 31 -6.91 11.54 -15.16
CA ILE A 31 -5.47 11.86 -15.09
C ILE A 31 -4.61 10.63 -15.40
N GLN A 32 -4.96 9.46 -14.84
CA GLN A 32 -4.25 8.20 -15.10
C GLN A 32 -4.29 7.83 -16.58
N ASN A 33 -5.47 7.90 -17.21
CA ASN A 33 -5.63 7.59 -18.63
C ASN A 33 -4.80 8.52 -19.50
N TYR A 34 -4.84 9.83 -19.23
CA TYR A 34 -4.03 10.80 -19.95
C TYR A 34 -2.53 10.50 -19.86
N VAL A 35 -2.01 10.24 -18.65
CA VAL A 35 -0.59 9.89 -18.45
C VAL A 35 -0.22 8.63 -19.22
N VAL A 36 -1.06 7.59 -19.14
CA VAL A 36 -0.84 6.32 -19.85
C VAL A 36 -0.83 6.55 -21.36
N ASP A 37 -1.75 7.34 -21.90
CA ASP A 37 -1.82 7.63 -23.33
C ASP A 37 -0.61 8.43 -23.81
N GLU A 38 -0.11 9.37 -23.02
CA GLU A 38 1.13 10.07 -23.31
C GLU A 38 2.35 9.14 -23.26
N LEU A 39 2.43 8.23 -22.28
CA LEU A 39 3.49 7.21 -22.23
C LEU A 39 3.44 6.30 -23.47
N LYS A 40 2.24 5.84 -23.86
CA LYS A 40 2.03 5.08 -25.10
C LYS A 40 2.43 5.89 -26.32
N ARG A 41 2.18 7.19 -26.36
CA ARG A 41 2.52 8.07 -27.48
C ARG A 41 4.04 8.18 -27.67
N VAL A 42 4.80 8.38 -26.59
CA VAL A 42 6.26 8.64 -26.66
C VAL A 42 7.12 7.36 -26.69
N ASP A 43 6.56 6.20 -26.34
CA ASP A 43 7.31 4.95 -26.28
C ASP A 43 6.51 3.78 -26.89
N LYS A 44 6.96 3.31 -28.05
CA LYS A 44 6.29 2.24 -28.81
C LYS A 44 6.29 0.91 -28.05
N THR A 45 7.37 0.59 -27.34
CA THR A 45 7.46 -0.63 -26.54
C THR A 45 6.48 -0.56 -25.38
N PHE A 46 6.40 0.57 -24.68
CA PHE A 46 5.44 0.74 -23.58
C PHE A 46 4.01 0.53 -24.08
N ARG A 47 3.68 1.08 -25.25
CA ARG A 47 2.37 0.87 -25.89
C ARG A 47 2.04 -0.59 -26.15
N GLN A 48 3.03 -1.40 -26.50
CA GLN A 48 2.84 -2.83 -26.79
C GLN A 48 2.68 -3.67 -25.52
N VAL A 49 3.38 -3.32 -24.43
CA VAL A 49 3.44 -4.18 -23.24
C VAL A 49 2.58 -3.71 -22.07
N PHE A 50 2.06 -2.48 -22.08
CA PHE A 50 1.17 -2.00 -21.03
C PHE A 50 -0.16 -2.75 -21.04
N ASP A 51 -0.51 -3.37 -19.92
CA ASP A 51 -1.68 -4.25 -19.76
C ASP A 51 -2.70 -3.69 -18.75
N GLY A 52 -2.64 -2.39 -18.48
CA GLY A 52 -3.56 -1.68 -17.57
C GLY A 52 -2.96 -1.31 -16.22
N LEU A 53 -3.82 -0.72 -15.39
CA LEU A 53 -3.50 -0.33 -14.02
C LEU A 53 -4.31 -1.18 -13.04
N SER A 54 -3.72 -1.48 -11.89
CA SER A 54 -4.41 -2.16 -10.79
C SER A 54 -4.22 -1.38 -9.49
N LEU A 55 -5.33 -0.99 -8.86
CA LEU A 55 -5.30 -0.27 -7.58
C LEU A 55 -4.59 -1.09 -6.51
N GLY A 56 -3.76 -0.42 -5.74
CA GLY A 56 -3.13 -0.92 -4.53
C GLY A 56 -3.40 0.00 -3.34
N GLY A 57 -2.53 -0.13 -2.34
CA GLY A 57 -2.48 0.81 -1.22
C GLY A 57 -3.78 0.92 -0.43
N SER A 58 -3.90 2.02 0.32
CA SER A 58 -5.01 2.19 1.25
C SER A 58 -6.34 2.55 0.60
N TYR A 59 -6.29 3.03 -0.65
CA TYR A 59 -7.48 3.33 -1.44
C TYR A 59 -8.23 2.05 -1.84
N LEU A 60 -7.51 1.02 -2.31
CA LEU A 60 -8.05 -0.29 -2.67
C LEU A 60 -8.89 -0.91 -1.54
N ASP A 61 -8.35 -0.88 -0.31
CA ASP A 61 -8.99 -1.50 0.85
C ASP A 61 -10.15 -0.68 1.44
N ARG A 62 -10.37 0.55 0.91
CA ARG A 62 -11.25 1.60 1.44
C ARG A 62 -10.86 2.09 2.84
N VAL A 63 -9.57 2.13 3.15
CA VAL A 63 -9.04 2.56 4.47
C VAL A 63 -8.17 3.82 4.39
N LYS A 64 -8.15 4.52 3.24
CA LYS A 64 -7.64 5.90 3.14
C LYS A 64 -8.49 6.84 4.02
N LEU A 65 -7.82 7.78 4.69
CA LEU A 65 -8.43 8.72 5.63
C LEU A 65 -8.42 10.14 5.05
N ASN A 66 -9.27 11.01 5.59
CA ASN A 66 -9.36 12.45 5.34
C ASN A 66 -9.68 12.84 3.89
N LEU A 67 -8.74 12.67 2.96
CA LEU A 67 -8.87 13.01 1.55
C LEU A 67 -8.38 11.84 0.69
N PRO A 68 -9.03 11.54 -0.43
CA PRO A 68 -8.57 10.55 -1.42
C PRO A 68 -7.53 11.18 -2.36
N ASP A 69 -6.49 11.77 -1.78
CA ASP A 69 -5.44 12.55 -2.45
C ASP A 69 -4.22 11.70 -2.87
N GLU A 70 -4.27 10.38 -2.70
CA GLU A 70 -3.22 9.45 -3.11
C GLU A 70 -3.81 8.20 -3.78
N PHE A 71 -3.16 7.73 -4.84
CA PHE A 71 -3.50 6.50 -5.55
C PHE A 71 -2.23 5.69 -5.82
N ASP A 72 -2.05 4.60 -5.07
CA ASP A 72 -1.04 3.59 -5.36
C ASP A 72 -1.54 2.67 -6.49
N LEU A 73 -0.76 2.54 -7.55
CA LEU A 73 -1.16 1.82 -8.77
C LEU A 73 -0.05 0.85 -9.20
N HIS A 74 -0.43 -0.39 -9.45
CA HIS A 74 0.41 -1.35 -10.15
C HIS A 74 0.23 -1.14 -11.65
N MET A 75 1.28 -0.69 -12.32
CA MET A 75 1.34 -0.54 -13.78
C MET A 75 1.72 -1.89 -14.39
N LYS A 76 0.72 -2.60 -14.90
CA LYS A 76 0.88 -3.98 -15.38
C LYS A 76 1.62 -4.01 -16.71
N LEU A 77 2.65 -4.84 -16.78
CA LEU A 77 3.46 -5.04 -17.98
C LEU A 77 3.38 -6.51 -18.41
N LYS A 78 2.89 -6.74 -19.62
CA LYS A 78 2.76 -8.04 -20.26
C LYS A 78 3.60 -8.07 -21.54
N PHE A 79 4.74 -8.74 -21.46
CA PHE A 79 5.64 -8.89 -22.59
C PHE A 79 5.19 -10.03 -23.52
N PRO A 80 5.54 -10.01 -24.81
CA PRO A 80 5.14 -11.01 -25.79
C PRO A 80 6.00 -12.30 -25.71
N PHE A 81 6.41 -12.68 -24.50
CA PHE A 81 7.14 -13.90 -24.21
C PHE A 81 6.78 -14.37 -22.80
N ASP A 82 6.87 -15.68 -22.59
CA ASP A 82 6.50 -16.28 -21.31
C ASP A 82 7.49 -15.88 -20.23
N ILE A 83 6.97 -15.28 -19.16
CA ILE A 83 7.74 -14.94 -17.96
C ILE A 83 7.22 -15.83 -16.84
N ARG A 84 8.12 -16.53 -16.17
CA ARG A 84 7.82 -17.43 -15.05
C ARG A 84 8.49 -16.93 -13.78
N PRO A 85 7.76 -16.93 -12.64
CA PRO A 85 8.34 -16.59 -11.36
C PRO A 85 9.07 -17.80 -10.77
N THR A 86 10.31 -17.60 -10.32
CA THR A 86 11.13 -18.64 -9.69
C THR A 86 11.51 -18.21 -8.27
N ARG A 87 11.21 -19.05 -7.28
CA ARG A 87 11.43 -18.80 -5.85
C ARG A 87 12.89 -18.46 -5.51
N ILE A 88 13.05 -17.52 -4.58
CA ILE A 88 14.30 -17.33 -3.81
C ILE A 88 14.02 -17.64 -2.34
N ASP A 89 13.71 -16.63 -1.54
CA ASP A 89 13.35 -16.70 -0.12
C ASP A 89 12.76 -15.33 0.28
N GLN A 90 12.13 -15.22 1.46
CA GLN A 90 11.67 -13.96 2.05
C GLN A 90 10.71 -13.16 1.14
N GLY A 91 9.86 -13.87 0.39
CA GLY A 91 8.95 -13.27 -0.58
C GLY A 91 9.62 -12.75 -1.85
N PHE A 92 10.93 -12.96 -2.01
CA PHE A 92 11.65 -12.60 -3.23
C PHE A 92 11.67 -13.73 -4.24
N ILE A 93 11.66 -13.33 -5.50
CA ILE A 93 11.69 -14.20 -6.68
C ILE A 93 12.61 -13.64 -7.76
N TYR A 94 12.96 -14.50 -8.71
CA TYR A 94 13.41 -14.12 -10.05
C TYR A 94 12.23 -14.16 -11.00
N LEU A 95 12.28 -13.35 -12.06
CA LEU A 95 11.41 -13.48 -13.22
C LEU A 95 12.25 -13.99 -14.38
N GLU A 96 11.97 -15.20 -14.83
CA GLU A 96 12.72 -15.90 -15.88
C GLU A 96 11.89 -15.95 -17.15
N ALA A 97 12.47 -15.55 -18.27
CA ALA A 97 11.86 -15.58 -19.59
C ALA A 97 12.51 -16.67 -20.42
N ASP A 98 11.67 -17.56 -20.97
CA ASP A 98 12.13 -18.61 -21.87
C ASP A 98 12.31 -18.03 -23.27
N LEU A 99 13.54 -18.06 -23.77
CA LEU A 99 13.87 -17.69 -25.15
C LEU A 99 14.32 -18.97 -25.85
N THR A 100 13.67 -19.34 -26.96
CA THR A 100 13.72 -20.67 -27.59
C THR A 100 15.13 -21.26 -27.83
N VAL A 101 16.16 -20.43 -27.96
CA VAL A 101 17.55 -20.84 -28.22
C VAL A 101 18.54 -20.39 -27.14
N ILE A 102 18.06 -19.79 -26.05
CA ILE A 102 18.91 -19.26 -24.96
C ILE A 102 18.41 -19.81 -23.63
N ASN A 103 19.33 -20.11 -22.72
CA ASN A 103 18.98 -20.39 -21.33
C ASN A 103 18.05 -19.30 -20.77
N PRO A 104 17.10 -19.65 -19.87
CA PRO A 104 16.15 -18.69 -19.32
C PRO A 104 16.84 -17.41 -18.86
N GLN A 105 16.42 -16.28 -19.42
CA GLN A 105 17.00 -14.98 -19.08
C GLN A 105 16.20 -14.34 -17.96
N ARG A 106 16.89 -13.65 -17.06
CA ARG A 106 16.23 -12.97 -15.94
C ARG A 106 15.92 -11.52 -16.28
N ILE A 107 14.73 -11.07 -15.92
CA ILE A 107 14.37 -9.67 -16.04
C ILE A 107 15.28 -8.84 -15.13
N HIS A 108 15.91 -7.83 -15.71
CA HIS A 108 16.83 -6.95 -15.00
C HIS A 108 16.10 -5.70 -14.51
N ARG A 109 15.89 -5.60 -13.19
CA ARG A 109 15.06 -4.57 -12.56
C ARG A 109 15.53 -3.14 -12.85
N ILE A 110 16.85 -2.93 -12.94
CA ILE A 110 17.44 -1.61 -13.20
C ILE A 110 17.19 -1.22 -14.66
N VAL A 111 17.30 -2.16 -15.60
CA VAL A 111 17.06 -1.88 -17.03
C VAL A 111 15.59 -1.58 -17.26
N LEU A 112 14.70 -2.33 -16.61
CA LEU A 112 13.27 -2.05 -16.60
C LEU A 112 12.98 -0.64 -16.06
N GLN A 113 13.56 -0.28 -14.92
CA GLN A 113 13.38 1.03 -14.30
C GLN A 113 13.94 2.17 -15.14
N ASP A 114 15.10 2.00 -15.76
CA ASP A 114 15.71 3.01 -16.61
C ASP A 114 14.89 3.24 -17.88
N TRP A 115 14.39 2.18 -18.50
CA TRP A 115 13.49 2.28 -19.65
C TRP A 115 12.20 3.04 -19.30
N LEU A 116 11.52 2.65 -18.23
CA LEU A 116 10.29 3.33 -17.79
C LEU A 116 10.58 4.80 -17.44
N ARG A 117 11.60 5.06 -16.64
CA ARG A 117 12.02 6.43 -16.27
C ARG A 117 12.29 7.29 -17.51
N ASN A 118 12.92 6.72 -18.54
CA ASN A 118 13.15 7.43 -19.80
C ASN A 118 11.82 7.75 -20.52
N ALA A 119 10.84 6.84 -20.51
CA ALA A 119 9.50 7.12 -21.05
C ALA A 119 8.79 8.23 -20.27
N PHE A 120 8.76 8.18 -18.93
CA PHE A 120 8.21 9.26 -18.10
C PHE A 120 8.93 10.59 -18.37
N ARG A 121 10.26 10.61 -18.41
CA ARG A 121 11.02 11.83 -18.73
C ARG A 121 10.70 12.39 -20.11
N LYS A 122 10.37 11.55 -21.11
CA LYS A 122 9.92 12.03 -22.43
C LYS A 122 8.55 12.71 -22.35
N VAL A 123 7.61 12.16 -21.60
CA VAL A 123 6.29 12.77 -21.35
C VAL A 123 6.47 14.10 -20.61
N PHE A 124 7.21 14.08 -19.50
CA PHE A 124 7.38 15.23 -18.60
C PHE A 124 8.60 16.11 -18.94
N ARG A 125 9.04 16.15 -20.21
CA ARG A 125 10.07 17.13 -20.66
C ARG A 125 9.59 18.57 -20.45
N SER A 126 8.29 18.77 -20.58
CA SER A 126 7.58 19.97 -20.18
C SER A 126 6.50 19.58 -19.16
N ASN A 127 6.07 20.55 -18.35
CA ASN A 127 4.89 20.37 -17.51
C ASN A 127 3.71 19.96 -18.40
N GLN A 128 2.98 18.94 -17.96
CA GLN A 128 1.76 18.52 -18.63
C GLN A 128 0.56 19.18 -17.96
N THR A 129 -0.49 19.40 -18.72
CA THR A 129 -1.74 19.98 -18.23
C THR A 129 -2.91 19.19 -18.80
N ILE A 130 -3.86 18.84 -17.94
CA ILE A 130 -5.09 18.15 -18.33
C ILE A 130 -6.29 18.91 -17.77
N ALA A 131 -7.31 19.10 -18.60
CA ALA A 131 -8.64 19.53 -18.16
C ALA A 131 -9.51 18.28 -17.96
N THR A 132 -10.11 18.16 -16.77
CA THR A 132 -11.03 17.06 -16.43
C THR A 132 -12.46 17.40 -16.85
N THR A 133 -13.33 16.39 -16.90
CA THR A 133 -14.76 16.58 -17.19
C THR A 133 -15.50 17.40 -16.11
N SER A 134 -14.90 17.57 -14.94
CA SER A 134 -15.35 18.48 -13.87
C SER A 134 -14.89 19.92 -14.07
N ASN A 135 -14.32 20.26 -15.23
CA ASN A 135 -13.75 21.57 -15.58
C ASN A 135 -12.60 22.01 -14.66
N ARG A 136 -11.92 21.08 -13.99
CA ARG A 136 -10.68 21.35 -13.25
C ARG A 136 -9.49 21.17 -14.16
N VAL A 137 -8.51 22.06 -14.04
CA VAL A 137 -7.28 22.00 -14.83
C VAL A 137 -6.13 21.64 -13.89
N TYR A 138 -5.59 20.45 -14.08
CA TYR A 138 -4.47 19.95 -13.29
C TYR A 138 -3.16 20.15 -14.03
N LYS A 139 -2.19 20.77 -13.34
CA LYS A 139 -0.79 20.73 -13.73
C LYS A 139 -0.17 19.45 -13.19
N LEU A 140 0.40 18.64 -14.07
CA LEU A 140 1.02 17.37 -13.74
C LEU A 140 2.54 17.51 -13.73
N THR A 141 3.16 16.96 -12.69
CA THR A 141 4.61 16.93 -12.53
C THR A 141 5.05 15.52 -12.18
N TYR A 142 6.11 15.04 -12.83
CA TYR A 142 6.75 13.78 -12.48
C TYR A 142 7.77 14.04 -11.39
N THR A 143 7.50 13.53 -10.20
CA THR A 143 8.30 13.71 -8.99
C THR A 143 8.80 12.37 -8.49
N LEU A 144 9.74 12.37 -7.53
CA LEU A 144 10.30 11.17 -6.91
C LEU A 144 10.60 10.05 -7.92
N GLU A 145 11.26 10.42 -9.03
CA GLU A 145 11.43 9.56 -10.19
C GLU A 145 12.02 8.20 -9.78
N GLY A 146 11.23 7.12 -9.75
CA GLY A 146 11.72 5.79 -9.38
C GLY A 146 12.24 5.66 -7.94
N TYR A 147 11.74 6.45 -6.98
CA TYR A 147 12.09 6.25 -5.56
C TYR A 147 11.68 4.85 -5.13
N GLY A 148 12.66 4.00 -4.78
CA GLY A 148 12.47 2.56 -4.74
C GLY A 148 12.23 1.99 -6.14
N CYS A 149 10.96 1.92 -6.55
CA CYS A 149 10.54 1.52 -7.90
C CYS A 149 9.29 2.27 -8.40
N ALA A 150 8.76 3.21 -7.61
CA ALA A 150 7.54 3.94 -7.93
C ALA A 150 7.85 5.15 -8.80
N HIS A 151 7.01 5.39 -9.80
CA HIS A 151 7.01 6.58 -10.63
C HIS A 151 5.90 7.52 -10.14
N THR A 152 6.26 8.52 -9.33
CA THR A 152 5.28 9.40 -8.69
C THR A 152 4.88 10.56 -9.59
N ILE A 153 3.59 10.76 -9.78
CA ILE A 153 3.05 11.94 -10.46
C ILE A 153 2.24 12.75 -9.47
N LEU A 154 2.52 14.04 -9.39
CA LEU A 154 1.72 14.99 -8.62
C LEU A 154 0.88 15.84 -9.57
N ALA A 155 -0.44 15.75 -9.42
CA ALA A 155 -1.41 16.60 -10.08
C ALA A 155 -1.85 17.72 -9.13
N VAL A 156 -1.76 18.99 -9.56
CA VAL A 156 -2.15 20.15 -8.75
C VAL A 156 -3.17 21.02 -9.47
N CYS A 157 -4.26 21.36 -8.79
CA CYS A 157 -5.29 22.30 -9.22
C CYS A 157 -5.66 23.22 -8.04
N GLY A 158 -5.05 24.41 -7.97
CA GLY A 158 -5.23 25.32 -6.85
C GLY A 158 -4.70 24.73 -5.54
N SER A 159 -5.53 24.68 -4.49
CA SER A 159 -5.21 24.04 -3.20
C SER A 159 -5.39 22.52 -3.20
N ARG A 160 -5.93 21.94 -4.28
CA ARG A 160 -6.17 20.50 -4.41
C ARG A 160 -4.98 19.83 -5.09
N SER A 161 -4.53 18.73 -4.51
CA SER A 161 -3.49 17.89 -5.10
C SER A 161 -3.88 16.42 -5.07
N ILE A 162 -3.44 15.67 -6.07
CA ILE A 162 -3.57 14.20 -6.12
C ILE A 162 -2.18 13.63 -6.48
N SER A 163 -1.69 12.70 -5.66
CA SER A 163 -0.45 11.97 -5.89
C SER A 163 -0.75 10.57 -6.45
N PHE A 164 -0.01 10.16 -7.46
CA PHE A 164 -0.14 8.84 -8.09
C PHE A 164 1.19 8.12 -8.02
N ASP A 165 1.26 6.98 -7.36
CA ASP A 165 2.47 6.15 -7.29
C ASP A 165 2.33 4.95 -8.22
N LEU A 166 2.95 5.02 -9.40
CA LEU A 166 2.90 3.94 -10.39
C LEU A 166 4.10 3.00 -10.20
N VAL A 167 3.84 1.81 -9.67
CA VAL A 167 4.84 0.75 -9.52
C VAL A 167 4.72 -0.24 -10.67
N PRO A 168 5.76 -0.50 -11.46
CA PRO A 168 5.69 -1.53 -12.49
C PRO A 168 5.49 -2.91 -11.87
N ALA A 169 4.62 -3.70 -12.49
CA ALA A 169 4.19 -4.98 -11.97
C ALA A 169 4.03 -6.02 -13.09
N PHE A 170 4.44 -7.25 -12.80
CA PHE A 170 4.11 -8.42 -13.63
C PHE A 170 3.00 -9.19 -12.93
N GLU A 171 1.87 -9.38 -13.61
CA GLU A 171 0.68 -10.04 -13.07
C GLU A 171 0.77 -11.56 -13.27
N PHE A 172 0.39 -12.30 -12.24
CA PHE A 172 0.39 -13.75 -12.22
C PHE A 172 -0.87 -14.28 -11.53
N SER A 173 -1.32 -15.46 -11.97
CA SER A 173 -2.42 -16.18 -11.34
C SER A 173 -1.98 -16.95 -10.09
N GLY A 174 -2.92 -17.36 -9.24
CA GLY A 174 -2.61 -18.16 -8.05
C GLY A 174 -1.92 -19.50 -8.34
N SER A 175 -2.18 -20.12 -9.49
CA SER A 175 -1.50 -21.36 -9.91
C SER A 175 -0.01 -21.18 -10.19
N GLN A 176 0.42 -19.92 -10.40
CA GLN A 176 1.83 -19.55 -10.58
C GLN A 176 2.49 -19.10 -9.28
N TRP A 177 1.81 -19.25 -8.13
CA TRP A 177 2.38 -18.87 -6.84
C TRP A 177 3.70 -19.62 -6.58
N PRO A 178 4.82 -18.93 -6.33
CA PRO A 178 6.13 -19.54 -6.36
C PRO A 178 6.56 -20.17 -5.02
N PHE A 179 5.74 -20.10 -3.98
CA PHE A 179 6.08 -20.62 -2.65
C PHE A 179 5.17 -21.79 -2.25
N ASP A 180 5.70 -22.72 -1.45
CA ASP A 180 5.02 -23.98 -1.11
C ASP A 180 3.67 -23.77 -0.40
N ILE A 181 3.56 -22.70 0.39
CA ILE A 181 2.35 -22.37 1.14
C ILE A 181 1.74 -21.11 0.53
N CYS A 182 0.51 -21.24 0.02
CA CYS A 182 -0.31 -20.10 -0.33
C CYS A 182 -0.87 -19.49 0.98
N PRO A 183 -0.70 -18.19 1.24
CA PRO A 183 -1.11 -17.57 2.51
C PRO A 183 -2.63 -17.32 2.59
N VAL A 184 -3.38 -17.62 1.53
CA VAL A 184 -4.83 -17.39 1.44
C VAL A 184 -5.55 -18.65 0.96
N PRO A 185 -6.86 -18.78 1.26
CA PRO A 185 -7.70 -19.84 0.72
C PRO A 185 -7.70 -19.92 -0.82
N ALA A 186 -7.95 -21.12 -1.35
CA ALA A 186 -7.89 -21.40 -2.78
C ALA A 186 -8.92 -20.60 -3.60
N ASP A 187 -10.10 -20.32 -3.06
CA ASP A 187 -11.11 -19.47 -3.71
C ASP A 187 -10.60 -18.03 -3.92
N VAL A 188 -9.76 -17.51 -3.02
CA VAL A 188 -9.15 -16.19 -3.20
C VAL A 188 -8.03 -16.25 -4.23
N SER A 189 -7.09 -17.19 -4.10
CA SER A 189 -5.91 -17.26 -4.98
C SER A 189 -6.25 -17.67 -6.42
N ASN A 190 -7.32 -18.44 -6.63
CA ASN A 190 -7.78 -18.82 -7.96
C ASN A 190 -8.51 -17.67 -8.70
N ASN A 191 -9.15 -16.75 -7.98
CA ASN A 191 -9.99 -15.71 -8.57
C ASN A 191 -9.30 -14.34 -8.66
N TRP A 192 -8.18 -14.15 -7.99
CA TRP A 192 -7.48 -12.86 -7.93
C TRP A 192 -6.00 -13.02 -8.23
N PRO A 193 -5.38 -12.05 -8.91
CA PRO A 193 -3.96 -12.13 -9.23
C PRO A 193 -3.07 -11.72 -8.05
N TRP A 194 -1.81 -12.10 -8.15
CA TRP A 194 -0.71 -11.49 -7.42
C TRP A 194 0.28 -10.86 -8.41
N PHE A 195 1.19 -10.04 -7.90
CA PHE A 195 2.14 -9.29 -8.71
C PHE A 195 3.58 -9.49 -8.25
N ALA A 196 4.51 -9.41 -9.20
CA ALA A 196 5.93 -9.24 -8.91
C ALA A 196 6.34 -7.78 -9.14
N ILE A 197 6.85 -7.13 -8.09
CA ILE A 197 7.31 -5.74 -8.15
C ILE A 197 8.84 -5.65 -8.04
N PRO A 198 9.51 -4.71 -8.75
CA PRO A 198 10.96 -4.54 -8.65
C PRO A 198 11.40 -4.22 -7.23
N GLN A 199 12.18 -5.09 -6.62
CA GLN A 199 12.74 -4.81 -5.31
C GLN A 199 14.07 -5.51 -5.11
N GLN A 200 15.04 -4.78 -4.59
CA GLN A 200 16.35 -5.35 -4.27
C GLN A 200 16.24 -6.24 -3.03
N LYS A 201 16.66 -7.50 -3.18
CA LYS A 201 16.96 -8.36 -2.04
C LYS A 201 18.33 -8.01 -1.47
N LYS A 202 18.39 -7.61 -0.20
CA LYS A 202 19.67 -7.39 0.50
C LYS A 202 20.44 -8.73 0.58
N LYS A 203 21.76 -8.68 0.42
CA LYS A 203 22.65 -9.87 0.44
C LYS A 203 22.31 -10.95 -0.60
N SER A 204 21.67 -10.60 -1.72
CA SER A 204 21.49 -11.52 -2.84
C SER A 204 22.73 -11.54 -3.74
N ALA A 205 23.10 -12.71 -4.26
CA ALA A 205 24.17 -12.85 -5.24
C ALA A 205 23.85 -12.15 -6.58
N LYS A 206 22.57 -11.96 -6.89
CA LYS A 206 22.09 -11.32 -8.13
C LYS A 206 21.08 -10.21 -7.82
N PRO A 207 21.48 -9.13 -7.14
CA PRO A 207 20.55 -8.14 -6.57
C PRO A 207 19.86 -7.25 -7.62
N ARG A 208 20.29 -7.32 -8.89
CA ARG A 208 19.72 -6.55 -10.00
C ARG A 208 18.55 -7.26 -10.71
N THR A 209 18.32 -8.54 -10.42
CA THR A 209 17.27 -9.32 -11.07
C THR A 209 16.19 -9.78 -10.09
N THR A 210 16.19 -9.28 -8.86
CA THR A 210 15.21 -9.68 -7.83
C THR A 210 13.94 -8.85 -7.91
N PHE A 211 12.83 -9.52 -7.67
CA PHE A 211 11.50 -8.97 -7.52
C PHE A 211 10.92 -9.47 -6.20
N MET A 212 9.95 -8.76 -5.64
CA MET A 212 9.21 -9.17 -4.45
C MET A 212 7.76 -9.42 -4.83
N VAL A 213 7.16 -10.46 -4.26
CA VAL A 213 5.73 -10.73 -4.43
C VAL A 213 4.90 -9.71 -3.64
N CYS A 214 3.80 -9.27 -4.23
CA CYS A 214 2.73 -8.57 -3.53
C CYS A 214 1.37 -9.08 -4.04
N ALA A 215 0.36 -9.12 -3.18
CA ALA A 215 -0.96 -9.64 -3.54
C ALA A 215 -2.06 -8.79 -2.86
N PRO A 216 -2.15 -7.49 -3.21
CA PRO A 216 -3.04 -6.57 -2.52
C PRO A 216 -4.51 -6.97 -2.65
N HIS A 217 -4.90 -7.59 -3.79
CA HIS A 217 -6.26 -8.12 -3.96
C HIS A 217 -6.51 -9.33 -3.04
N TRP A 218 -5.56 -10.25 -2.89
CA TRP A 218 -5.72 -11.37 -1.95
C TRP A 218 -5.97 -10.87 -0.53
N GLU A 219 -5.13 -9.93 -0.06
CA GLU A 219 -5.29 -9.32 1.25
C GLU A 219 -6.63 -8.58 1.39
N ARG A 220 -7.09 -7.88 0.34
CA ARG A 220 -8.39 -7.20 0.33
C ARG A 220 -9.54 -8.19 0.50
N GLU A 221 -9.48 -9.31 -0.21
CA GLU A 221 -10.54 -10.31 -0.22
C GLU A 221 -10.66 -11.03 1.12
N ILE A 222 -9.56 -11.46 1.73
CA ILE A 222 -9.60 -12.12 3.05
C ILE A 222 -10.03 -11.15 4.17
N MET A 223 -9.89 -9.84 3.97
CA MET A 223 -10.41 -8.82 4.88
C MET A 223 -11.92 -8.55 4.71
N LYS A 224 -12.60 -9.12 3.71
CA LYS A 224 -14.05 -8.95 3.53
C LYS A 224 -14.81 -9.72 4.62
N GLY A 225 -15.96 -9.19 5.01
CA GLY A 225 -16.83 -9.81 6.01
C GLY A 225 -16.29 -9.79 7.45
N LYS A 226 -15.14 -9.14 7.70
CA LYS A 226 -14.53 -9.03 9.03
C LYS A 226 -14.94 -7.71 9.69
N ASP A 227 -16.19 -7.63 10.13
CA ASP A 227 -16.87 -6.48 10.78
C ASP A 227 -15.97 -5.25 11.09
N ASN A 228 -15.48 -5.12 12.33
CA ASN A 228 -14.73 -3.92 12.75
C ASN A 228 -13.27 -3.88 12.25
N LEU A 229 -12.76 -4.88 11.53
CA LEU A 229 -11.35 -4.96 11.12
C LEU A 229 -10.91 -3.69 10.39
N LYS A 230 -11.67 -3.26 9.38
CA LYS A 230 -11.33 -2.05 8.60
C LYS A 230 -11.47 -0.78 9.43
N ASN A 231 -12.42 -0.73 10.35
CA ASN A 231 -12.62 0.40 11.26
C ASN A 231 -11.45 0.52 12.24
N VAL A 232 -10.99 -0.60 12.80
CA VAL A 232 -9.79 -0.65 13.65
C VAL A 232 -8.55 -0.20 12.87
N LEU A 233 -8.38 -0.66 11.62
CA LEU A 233 -7.28 -0.19 10.77
C LEU A 233 -7.32 1.33 10.55
N ARG A 234 -8.49 1.90 10.28
CA ARG A 234 -8.67 3.35 10.12
C ARG A 234 -8.33 4.11 11.41
N LEU A 235 -8.74 3.60 12.57
CA LEU A 235 -8.38 4.19 13.86
C LEU A 235 -6.87 4.09 14.13
N MET A 236 -6.25 2.94 13.91
CA MET A 236 -4.80 2.81 14.07
C MET A 236 -4.04 3.78 13.14
N LYS A 237 -4.50 3.94 11.90
CA LYS A 237 -3.94 4.92 10.98
C LYS A 237 -4.13 6.35 11.48
N GLY A 238 -5.34 6.73 11.90
CA GLY A 238 -5.62 8.07 12.41
C GLY A 238 -4.77 8.41 13.64
N LEU A 239 -4.61 7.44 14.55
CA LEU A 239 -3.73 7.59 15.70
C LEU A 239 -2.26 7.72 15.28
N ARG A 240 -1.78 6.90 14.33
CA ARG A 240 -0.43 7.01 13.79
C ARG A 240 -0.20 8.38 13.13
N ASP A 241 -1.14 8.85 12.32
CA ASP A 241 -1.05 10.11 11.57
C ASP A 241 -1.01 11.31 12.52
N ALA A 242 -1.84 11.30 13.57
CA ALA A 242 -1.83 12.32 14.62
C ALA A 242 -0.46 12.45 15.32
N HIS A 243 0.29 11.35 15.41
CA HIS A 243 1.59 11.28 16.06
C HIS A 243 2.74 10.98 15.08
N ALA A 244 2.60 11.32 13.79
CA ALA A 244 3.52 10.88 12.73
C ALA A 244 5.00 11.22 13.01
N ARG A 245 5.28 12.40 13.58
CA ARG A 245 6.65 12.82 13.96
C ARG A 245 7.30 11.93 15.02
N LYS A 246 6.49 11.23 15.82
CA LYS A 246 6.91 10.33 16.90
C LYS A 246 6.90 8.86 16.51
N LEU A 247 6.40 8.55 15.30
CA LEU A 247 6.27 7.20 14.76
C LEU A 247 6.94 7.11 13.38
N PRO A 248 8.26 7.38 13.29
CA PRO A 248 8.97 7.49 12.02
C PRO A 248 8.87 6.19 11.21
N HIS A 249 8.58 6.33 9.91
CA HIS A 249 8.47 5.23 8.94
C HIS A 249 7.51 4.07 9.30
N LEU A 250 6.70 4.20 10.36
CA LEU A 250 5.63 3.26 10.67
C LEU A 250 4.56 3.39 9.60
N SER A 251 4.55 2.48 8.61
CA SER A 251 3.70 2.59 7.42
C SER A 251 2.30 2.04 7.64
N SER A 252 1.33 2.45 6.82
CA SER A 252 -0.02 1.86 6.85
C SER A 252 -0.01 0.36 6.56
N TYR A 253 0.93 -0.13 5.74
CA TYR A 253 1.07 -1.56 5.48
C TYR A 253 1.56 -2.33 6.71
N MET A 254 2.42 -1.74 7.56
CA MET A 254 2.79 -2.36 8.84
C MET A 254 1.57 -2.50 9.75
N LEU A 255 0.75 -1.45 9.86
CA LEU A 255 -0.50 -1.51 10.64
C LEU A 255 -1.46 -2.58 10.09
N LYS A 256 -1.65 -2.61 8.76
CA LYS A 256 -2.46 -3.64 8.08
C LYS A 256 -1.92 -5.04 8.40
N THR A 257 -0.60 -5.24 8.32
CA THR A 257 0.04 -6.54 8.55
C THR A 257 -0.20 -7.05 9.98
N VAL A 258 -0.24 -6.17 10.99
CA VAL A 258 -0.63 -6.56 12.36
C VAL A 258 -2.04 -7.18 12.35
N LEU A 259 -3.00 -6.57 11.67
CA LEU A 259 -4.37 -7.09 11.60
C LEU A 259 -4.46 -8.38 10.77
N LEU A 260 -3.72 -8.48 9.67
CA LEU A 260 -3.71 -9.68 8.84
C LEU A 260 -3.25 -10.92 9.63
N HIS A 261 -2.28 -10.77 10.53
CA HIS A 261 -1.85 -11.88 11.42
C HIS A 261 -2.85 -12.21 12.53
N ARG A 262 -3.88 -11.39 12.73
CA ARG A 262 -4.94 -11.60 13.71
C ARG A 262 -6.29 -11.95 13.06
N LEU A 263 -6.31 -12.11 11.73
CA LEU A 263 -7.53 -12.23 10.92
C LEU A 263 -8.50 -13.31 11.43
N GLU A 264 -7.97 -14.47 11.81
CA GLU A 264 -8.77 -15.63 12.25
C GLU A 264 -8.82 -15.78 13.78
N SER A 265 -7.90 -15.14 14.51
CA SER A 265 -7.82 -15.29 15.97
C SER A 265 -8.58 -14.20 16.74
N ALA A 266 -8.85 -13.06 16.10
CA ALA A 266 -9.57 -11.96 16.73
C ALA A 266 -11.06 -12.06 16.42
N ASP A 267 -11.87 -11.80 17.44
CA ASP A 267 -13.31 -11.61 17.30
C ASP A 267 -13.60 -10.17 16.85
N TRP A 268 -13.79 -9.99 15.54
CA TRP A 268 -13.99 -8.67 14.92
C TRP A 268 -15.37 -8.05 15.19
N GLU A 269 -16.29 -8.76 15.86
CA GLU A 269 -17.60 -8.23 16.27
C GLU A 269 -17.53 -7.47 17.60
N ARG A 270 -16.41 -7.60 18.34
CA ARG A 270 -16.17 -6.85 19.58
C ARG A 270 -16.16 -5.34 19.33
N ASP A 271 -16.41 -4.60 20.39
CA ASP A 271 -16.47 -3.15 20.32
C ASP A 271 -15.15 -2.53 19.83
N LEU A 272 -15.28 -1.42 19.10
CA LEU A 272 -14.19 -0.73 18.43
C LEU A 272 -13.05 -0.30 19.35
N GLY A 273 -13.38 0.16 20.57
CA GLY A 273 -12.36 0.64 21.52
C GLY A 273 -11.51 -0.52 22.02
N THR A 274 -12.15 -1.62 22.35
CA THR A 274 -11.49 -2.85 22.78
C THR A 274 -10.59 -3.43 21.68
N LEU A 275 -11.10 -3.55 20.45
CA LEU A 275 -10.28 -4.04 19.34
C LEU A 275 -9.13 -3.10 18.99
N LEU A 276 -9.33 -1.78 19.08
CA LEU A 276 -8.25 -0.81 18.87
C LEU A 276 -7.13 -0.99 19.90
N VAL A 277 -7.47 -1.10 21.18
CA VAL A 277 -6.49 -1.32 22.26
C VAL A 277 -5.73 -2.63 22.04
N GLU A 278 -6.44 -3.70 21.70
CA GLU A 278 -5.83 -5.01 21.45
C GLU A 278 -4.87 -5.00 20.25
N MET A 279 -5.33 -4.51 19.09
CA MET A 279 -4.48 -4.47 17.89
C MET A 279 -3.29 -3.52 18.05
N TRP A 280 -3.46 -2.42 18.79
CA TRP A 280 -2.35 -1.53 19.13
C TRP A 280 -1.37 -2.18 20.11
N SER A 281 -1.84 -3.02 21.04
CA SER A 281 -0.96 -3.83 21.89
C SER A 281 -0.13 -4.81 21.07
N HIS A 282 -0.74 -5.49 20.09
CA HIS A 282 0.01 -6.37 19.19
C HIS A 282 1.07 -5.63 18.38
N LEU A 283 0.79 -4.41 17.90
CA LEU A 283 1.80 -3.55 17.29
C LEU A 283 2.98 -3.29 18.25
N VAL A 284 2.70 -2.98 19.51
CA VAL A 284 3.73 -2.77 20.54
C VAL A 284 4.55 -4.04 20.77
N ASP A 285 3.93 -5.22 20.81
CA ASP A 285 4.62 -6.49 20.98
C ASP A 285 5.54 -6.80 19.79
N HIS A 286 5.07 -6.58 18.56
CA HIS A 286 5.88 -6.72 17.36
C HIS A 286 7.07 -5.75 17.37
N LEU A 287 6.87 -4.48 17.75
CA LEU A 287 7.94 -3.49 17.86
C LEU A 287 8.97 -3.89 18.93
N ARG A 288 8.52 -4.43 20.07
CA ARG A 288 9.39 -4.95 21.14
C ARG A 288 10.23 -6.12 20.67
N ALA A 289 9.61 -7.06 19.95
CA ALA A 289 10.30 -8.19 19.32
C ALA A 289 11.15 -7.78 18.10
N ARG A 290 11.03 -6.53 17.63
CA ARG A 290 11.62 -6.01 16.38
C ARG A 290 11.29 -6.85 15.15
N ARG A 291 10.15 -7.54 15.17
CA ARG A 291 9.74 -8.49 14.14
C ARG A 291 8.25 -8.40 13.86
N LEU A 292 7.93 -8.09 12.62
CA LEU A 292 6.59 -8.20 12.04
C LEU A 292 6.72 -8.95 10.72
N GLU A 293 6.24 -10.20 10.72
CA GLU A 293 6.38 -11.08 9.56
C GLU A 293 5.58 -10.52 8.37
N PHE A 294 6.13 -10.59 7.17
CA PHE A 294 5.39 -10.24 5.98
C PHE A 294 4.30 -11.28 5.76
N PHE A 295 3.07 -10.81 5.53
CA PHE A 295 1.91 -11.68 5.42
C PHE A 295 2.08 -12.78 4.36
N LEU A 296 2.68 -12.45 3.21
CA LEU A 296 2.87 -13.41 2.12
C LEU A 296 4.12 -14.29 2.25
N ALA A 297 5.07 -13.94 3.14
CA ALA A 297 6.28 -14.74 3.37
C ALA A 297 6.83 -14.53 4.78
N LYS A 298 6.61 -15.53 5.65
CA LYS A 298 6.89 -15.47 7.09
C LYS A 298 8.35 -15.17 7.44
N ASP A 299 9.29 -15.58 6.59
CA ASP A 299 10.73 -15.35 6.78
C ASP A 299 11.16 -13.90 6.49
N HIS A 300 10.31 -13.08 5.86
CA HIS A 300 10.57 -11.65 5.67
C HIS A 300 10.05 -10.82 6.84
N ASN A 301 10.84 -9.83 7.30
CA ASN A 301 10.45 -8.89 8.35
C ASN A 301 10.12 -7.53 7.74
N VAL A 302 8.87 -7.09 7.83
CA VAL A 302 8.40 -5.80 7.29
C VAL A 302 9.10 -4.61 7.96
N PHE A 303 9.55 -4.76 9.21
CA PHE A 303 10.32 -3.73 9.91
C PHE A 303 11.74 -3.53 9.39
N ASN A 304 12.24 -4.36 8.46
CA ASN A 304 13.53 -4.13 7.80
C ASN A 304 13.59 -2.83 6.98
N ARG A 305 12.43 -2.17 6.77
CA ARG A 305 12.33 -0.81 6.20
C ARG A 305 12.67 0.30 7.19
N MET A 306 12.66 0.02 8.49
CA MET A 306 13.08 0.93 9.54
C MET A 306 14.50 0.58 10.00
N ASN A 307 15.26 1.60 10.39
CA ASN A 307 16.50 1.35 11.12
C ASN A 307 16.23 1.03 12.61
N GLN A 308 17.23 0.52 13.32
CA GLN A 308 17.06 0.07 14.71
C GLN A 308 16.66 1.21 15.66
N ASN A 309 17.11 2.44 15.39
CA ASN A 309 16.75 3.61 16.20
C ASN A 309 15.29 4.01 15.97
N GLU A 310 14.82 3.99 14.72
CA GLU A 310 13.40 4.24 14.38
C GLU A 310 12.47 3.23 15.05
N ILE A 311 12.80 1.93 15.03
CA ILE A 311 12.01 0.90 15.72
C ILE A 311 11.94 1.20 17.23
N LYS A 312 13.06 1.61 17.85
CA LYS A 312 13.11 1.97 19.26
C LYS A 312 12.21 3.18 19.57
N ILE A 313 12.31 4.25 18.78
CA ILE A 313 11.47 5.45 18.92
C ILE A 313 9.99 5.10 18.74
N CYS A 314 9.66 4.29 17.72
CA CYS A 314 8.30 3.80 17.50
C CYS A 314 7.79 2.99 18.69
N LEU A 315 8.60 2.09 19.27
CA LEU A 315 8.22 1.29 20.44
C LEU A 315 7.87 2.17 21.66
N GLU A 316 8.74 3.12 22.00
CA GLU A 316 8.54 4.03 23.15
C GLU A 316 7.23 4.84 23.01
N ASN A 317 7.01 5.39 21.82
CA ASN A 317 5.83 6.21 21.55
C ASN A 317 4.56 5.39 21.38
N ALA A 318 4.61 4.24 20.70
CA ALA A 318 3.48 3.32 20.59
C ALA A 318 3.07 2.77 21.96
N SER A 319 4.03 2.47 22.85
CA SER A 319 3.75 2.05 24.22
C SER A 319 3.09 3.16 25.04
N THR A 320 3.50 4.41 24.85
CA THR A 320 2.87 5.58 25.49
C THR A 320 1.43 5.76 25.01
N LEU A 321 1.20 5.63 23.70
CA LEU A 321 -0.13 5.70 23.10
C LEU A 321 -1.03 4.54 23.56
N LEU A 322 -0.49 3.33 23.72
CA LEU A 322 -1.23 2.19 24.27
C LEU A 322 -1.77 2.50 25.66
N ARG A 323 -0.92 3.03 26.57
CA ARG A 323 -1.36 3.41 27.93
C ARG A 323 -2.49 4.44 27.89
N LYS A 324 -2.40 5.43 27.00
CA LYS A 324 -3.44 6.45 26.82
C LYS A 324 -4.74 5.87 26.26
N LEU A 325 -4.66 4.93 25.31
CA LEU A 325 -5.82 4.21 24.79
C LEU A 325 -6.50 3.39 25.89
N CYS A 326 -5.73 2.66 26.73
CA CYS A 326 -6.27 1.91 27.86
C CYS A 326 -7.01 2.84 28.84
N ILE A 327 -6.42 3.99 29.20
CA ILE A 327 -7.08 4.98 30.09
C ILE A 327 -8.37 5.50 29.46
N ALA A 328 -8.35 5.85 28.17
CA ALA A 328 -9.53 6.32 27.45
C ALA A 328 -10.65 5.26 27.43
N GLN A 329 -10.27 3.98 27.29
CA GLN A 329 -11.19 2.83 27.31
C GLN A 329 -11.82 2.61 28.69
N THR A 330 -11.01 2.56 29.76
CA THR A 330 -11.48 2.14 31.10
C THR A 330 -12.14 3.26 31.90
N CYS A 331 -11.68 4.51 31.77
CA CYS A 331 -12.15 5.60 32.62
C CYS A 331 -13.41 6.29 32.10
N GLY A 332 -14.10 5.70 31.10
CA GLY A 332 -15.24 6.34 30.44
C GLY A 332 -14.87 7.71 29.88
N GLY A 333 -13.67 7.82 29.27
CA GLY A 333 -13.11 9.09 28.84
C GLY A 333 -14.10 9.86 27.98
N SER A 334 -14.25 11.16 28.25
CA SER A 334 -15.12 12.02 27.44
C SER A 334 -14.68 11.99 25.98
N TYR A 335 -15.61 12.26 25.06
CA TYR A 335 -15.30 12.43 23.63
C TYR A 335 -14.07 13.32 23.42
N HIS A 336 -13.98 14.40 24.19
CA HIS A 336 -12.86 15.33 24.18
C HIS A 336 -11.50 14.64 24.40
N HIS A 337 -11.41 13.76 25.41
CA HIS A 337 -10.17 13.05 25.71
C HIS A 337 -9.78 12.10 24.56
N VAL A 338 -10.76 11.41 23.96
CA VAL A 338 -10.52 10.56 22.79
C VAL A 338 -10.10 11.41 21.59
N ALA A 339 -10.80 12.51 21.29
CA ALA A 339 -10.49 13.40 20.17
C ALA A 339 -9.07 14.00 20.24
N GLN A 340 -8.63 14.36 21.45
CA GLN A 340 -7.25 14.81 21.69
C GLN A 340 -6.19 13.75 21.32
N LEU A 341 -6.46 12.45 21.52
CA LEU A 341 -5.52 11.40 21.12
C LEU A 341 -5.30 11.37 19.60
N PHE A 342 -6.33 11.74 18.83
CA PHE A 342 -6.31 11.75 17.37
C PHE A 342 -6.01 13.14 16.79
N ASN A 343 -5.67 14.13 17.63
CA ASN A 343 -5.50 15.53 17.22
C ASN A 343 -6.70 16.07 16.42
N ILE A 344 -7.91 15.62 16.76
CA ILE A 344 -9.14 16.12 16.13
C ILE A 344 -9.63 17.29 16.98
N PRO A 345 -9.79 18.50 16.42
CA PRO A 345 -10.37 19.63 17.14
C PRO A 345 -11.81 19.31 17.54
N ASN A 346 -12.23 19.83 18.69
CA ASN A 346 -13.58 19.58 19.22
C ASN A 346 -14.69 20.07 18.29
#